data_AF-A0A1F4F7M1-F1
#
_entry.id   AF-A0A1F4F7M1-F1
#
_cell.length_a   1.000
_cell.length_b   1.000
_cell.length_c   1.000
_cell.angle_alpha   90.00
_cell.angle_beta   90.00
_cell.angle_gamma   90.00
#
_symmetry.space_group_name_H-M   'P 1'
#
loop_
_entity.id
_entity.type
_entity.pdbx_description
1 polymer ?
#
loop_
_entity_poly.entity_id
_entity_poly.type
_entity_poly.pdbx_seq_one_letter_code
_entity_poly.pdbx_strand_id
1 'polypeptide(L)'
;MRIALNQAGSPRRQVWAGTVHDAPGVTDDELARANVLVSRRFEEPVAFEEMQAAEQAGASCLLTHRVHRVRTYLSADCRRMIGLYQAPDAESVRLALQAASIPVERVWAFRLFSA
;
A
#
# COMPACT_ATOMS: atom_id res chain seq x y z
N MET A 1 16.32 -11.65 19.71
CA MET A 1 14.89 -11.74 20.05
C MET A 1 14.09 -12.03 18.77
N ARG A 2 14.03 -13.29 18.33
CA ARG A 2 13.58 -13.68 16.97
C ARG A 2 12.66 -14.91 16.95
N ILE A 3 12.00 -15.24 18.07
CA ILE A 3 11.29 -16.51 18.28
C ILE A 3 9.77 -16.35 18.52
N ALA A 4 9.27 -15.18 18.92
CA ALA A 4 7.88 -15.06 19.38
C ALA A 4 6.80 -14.95 18.28
N LEU A 5 7.14 -14.55 17.05
CA LEU A 5 6.14 -14.36 15.98
C LEU A 5 5.89 -15.61 15.11
N ASN A 6 6.73 -16.65 15.21
CA ASN A 6 6.51 -17.91 14.48
C ASN A 6 5.59 -18.88 15.22
N GLN A 7 5.43 -18.75 16.55
CA GLN A 7 4.56 -19.65 17.34
C GLN A 7 3.13 -19.13 17.50
N ALA A 8 2.91 -17.82 17.40
CA ALA A 8 1.58 -17.26 17.29
C ALA A 8 1.15 -17.28 15.83
N GLY A 9 0.88 -18.46 15.29
CA GLY A 9 0.14 -18.59 14.05
C GLY A 9 -1.13 -17.76 14.15
N SER A 10 -1.12 -16.56 13.55
CA SER A 10 -2.29 -15.71 13.49
C SER A 10 -3.41 -16.58 12.93
N PRO A 11 -4.53 -16.78 13.66
CA PRO A 11 -5.53 -17.79 13.33
C PRO A 11 -6.21 -17.58 11.96
N ARG A 12 -5.77 -16.61 11.15
CA ARG A 12 -6.30 -16.27 9.82
C ARG A 12 -5.25 -15.90 8.75
N ARG A 13 -3.94 -16.17 8.91
CA ARG A 13 -2.89 -15.69 7.97
C ARG A 13 -2.97 -14.16 7.70
N GLN A 14 -3.47 -13.39 8.66
CA GLN A 14 -3.67 -11.94 8.52
C GLN A 14 -2.42 -11.13 8.86
N VAL A 15 -1.49 -11.74 9.60
CA VAL A 15 -0.19 -11.15 9.94
C VAL A 15 0.88 -11.82 9.10
N TRP A 16 1.77 -11.02 8.52
CA TRP A 16 2.87 -11.48 7.69
C TRP A 16 4.11 -10.63 7.97
N ALA A 17 5.28 -11.25 7.92
CA ALA A 17 6.55 -10.52 7.88
C ALA A 17 6.72 -9.86 6.51
N GLY A 18 7.42 -8.73 6.44
CA GLY A 18 7.57 -7.98 5.21
C GLY A 18 8.60 -6.88 5.28
N THR A 19 8.67 -6.12 4.20
CA THR A 19 9.51 -4.94 4.03
C THR A 19 8.64 -3.70 3.92
N VAL A 20 9.19 -2.54 4.31
CA VAL A 20 8.54 -1.23 4.22
C VAL A 20 9.31 -0.40 3.21
N HIS A 21 8.58 0.24 2.30
CA HIS A 21 9.12 1.08 1.24
C HIS A 21 8.37 2.39 1.20
N ASP A 22 9.06 3.45 1.55
CA ASP A 22 8.52 4.80 1.51
C ASP A 22 8.59 5.38 0.10
N ALA A 23 7.62 6.23 -0.24
CA ALA A 23 7.71 6.97 -1.50
C ALA A 23 8.96 7.87 -1.50
N PRO A 24 9.67 8.01 -2.63
CA PRO A 24 10.86 8.84 -2.70
C PRO A 24 10.57 10.28 -2.21
N GLY A 25 11.35 10.75 -1.24
CA GLY A 25 11.24 12.10 -0.69
C GLY A 25 10.08 12.34 0.28
N VAL A 26 9.33 11.30 0.66
CA VAL A 26 8.23 11.45 1.62
C VAL A 26 8.76 11.85 3.00
N THR A 27 8.07 12.79 3.63
CA THR A 27 8.32 13.29 4.98
C THR A 27 7.42 12.60 6.00
N ASP A 28 7.79 12.67 7.29
CA ASP A 28 6.94 12.17 8.38
C ASP A 28 5.57 12.87 8.41
N ASP A 29 5.52 14.17 8.09
CA ASP A 29 4.27 14.93 8.01
C ASP A 29 3.37 14.44 6.86
N GLU A 30 3.94 14.01 5.73
CA GLU A 30 3.18 13.42 4.63
C GLU A 30 2.65 12.02 5.00
N LEU A 31 3.46 11.23 5.68
CA LEU A 31 3.02 9.94 6.24
C LEU A 31 1.87 10.13 7.25
N ALA A 32 1.94 11.17 8.08
CA ALA A 32 0.90 11.51 9.06
C ALA A 32 -0.41 12.02 8.41
N ARG A 33 -0.41 12.34 7.11
CA ARG A 33 -1.60 12.72 6.33
C ARG A 33 -2.20 11.57 5.54
N ALA A 34 -1.61 10.36 5.61
CA ALA A 34 -2.19 9.19 4.98
C ALA A 34 -3.62 8.95 5.51
N ASN A 35 -4.54 8.67 4.59
CA ASN A 35 -5.96 8.51 4.93
C ASN A 35 -6.66 7.41 4.13
N VAL A 36 -5.97 6.75 3.19
CA VAL A 36 -6.51 5.63 2.42
C VAL A 36 -5.51 4.47 2.37
N LEU A 37 -5.98 3.27 2.65
CA LEU A 37 -5.23 2.02 2.57
C LEU A 37 -5.75 1.19 1.41
N VAL A 38 -4.86 0.65 0.60
CA VAL A 38 -5.17 -0.28 -0.49
C VAL A 38 -4.46 -1.60 -0.23
N SER A 39 -5.20 -2.70 -0.17
CA SER A 39 -4.60 -4.04 -0.14
C SER A 39 -4.59 -4.66 -1.53
N ARG A 40 -3.55 -5.44 -1.80
CA ARG A 40 -3.37 -6.23 -3.03
C ARG A 40 -2.93 -7.63 -2.67
N ARG A 41 -3.39 -8.59 -3.47
CA ARG A 41 -2.95 -9.98 -3.42
C ARG A 41 -2.55 -10.41 -4.82
N PHE A 42 -1.42 -11.10 -4.90
CA PHE A 42 -0.88 -11.63 -6.14
C PHE A 42 -0.88 -13.16 -6.08
N GLU A 43 -1.17 -13.80 -7.20
CA GLU A 43 -1.08 -15.25 -7.35
C GLU A 43 0.38 -15.69 -7.34
N GLU A 44 1.23 -14.96 -8.08
CA GLU A 44 2.67 -15.13 -8.11
C GLU A 44 3.42 -14.01 -7.36
N PRO A 45 4.63 -14.28 -6.82
CA PRO A 45 5.44 -13.25 -6.18
C PRO A 45 5.75 -12.12 -7.16
N VAL A 46 5.58 -10.87 -6.71
CA VAL A 46 5.87 -9.69 -7.52
C VAL A 46 7.15 -9.00 -7.05
N ALA A 47 7.98 -8.49 -7.98
CA ALA A 47 9.08 -7.64 -7.57
C ALA A 47 8.55 -6.25 -7.16
N PHE A 48 9.15 -5.65 -6.14
CA PHE A 48 8.72 -4.33 -5.69
C PHE A 48 8.92 -3.27 -6.78
N GLU A 49 10.03 -3.38 -7.50
CA GLU A 49 10.44 -2.51 -8.60
C GLU A 49 9.43 -2.54 -9.75
N GLU A 50 8.89 -3.71 -10.08
CA GLU A 50 7.83 -3.86 -11.09
C GLU A 50 6.56 -3.13 -10.67
N MET A 51 6.17 -3.25 -9.39
CA MET A 51 5.01 -2.53 -8.85
C MET A 51 5.22 -1.03 -8.79
N GLN A 52 6.44 -0.58 -8.45
CA GLN A 52 6.78 0.84 -8.52
C GLN A 52 6.72 1.36 -9.96
N ALA A 53 7.24 0.62 -10.92
CA ALA A 53 7.20 1.00 -12.34
C ALA A 53 5.76 1.08 -12.85
N ALA A 54 4.88 0.13 -12.49
CA ALA A 54 3.47 0.17 -12.84
C ALA A 54 2.74 1.40 -12.27
N GLU A 55 3.02 1.75 -11.02
CA GLU A 55 2.46 2.97 -10.42
C GLU A 55 3.02 4.25 -11.03
N GLN A 56 4.31 4.29 -11.37
CA GLN A 56 4.92 5.41 -12.08
C GLN A 56 4.35 5.58 -13.49
N ALA A 57 4.10 4.48 -14.22
CA ALA A 57 3.43 4.52 -15.51
C ALA A 57 2.00 5.07 -15.39
N GLY A 58 1.31 4.78 -14.29
CA GLY A 58 -0.01 5.33 -13.95
C GLY A 58 0.00 6.69 -13.24
N ALA A 59 1.15 7.36 -13.10
CA ALA A 59 1.28 8.55 -12.26
C ALA A 59 0.36 9.70 -12.70
N SER A 60 0.11 9.85 -14.01
CA SER A 60 -0.80 10.86 -14.53
C SER A 60 -2.24 10.69 -14.02
N CYS A 61 -2.72 9.44 -13.91
CA CYS A 61 -4.03 9.12 -13.35
C CYS A 61 -4.07 9.44 -11.85
N LEU A 62 -3.04 9.07 -11.10
CA LEU A 62 -2.93 9.37 -9.67
C LEU A 62 -2.95 10.89 -9.41
N LEU A 63 -2.15 11.65 -10.16
CA LEU A 63 -2.11 13.12 -10.08
C LEU A 63 -3.45 13.76 -10.42
N THR A 64 -4.14 13.28 -11.47
CA THR A 64 -5.46 13.79 -11.88
C THR A 64 -6.49 13.69 -10.75
N HIS A 65 -6.44 12.60 -9.98
CA HIS A 65 -7.32 12.38 -8.83
C HIS A 65 -6.74 12.88 -7.49
N ARG A 66 -5.61 13.61 -7.51
CA ARG A 66 -4.92 14.12 -6.31
C ARG A 66 -4.56 13.01 -5.32
N VAL A 67 -4.18 11.86 -5.85
CA VAL A 67 -3.78 10.67 -5.10
C VAL A 67 -2.26 10.62 -5.05
N HIS A 68 -1.72 10.54 -3.84
CA HIS A 68 -0.29 10.41 -3.59
C HIS A 68 -0.03 9.15 -2.77
N ARG A 69 0.77 8.21 -3.30
CA ARG A 69 1.27 7.09 -2.49
C ARG A 69 2.35 7.60 -1.56
N VAL A 70 2.26 7.26 -0.28
CA VAL A 70 3.24 7.66 0.74
C VAL A 70 4.07 6.49 1.26
N ARG A 71 3.49 5.28 1.35
CA ARG A 71 4.18 4.08 1.88
C ARG A 71 3.64 2.81 1.27
N THR A 72 4.51 1.80 1.14
CA THR A 72 4.15 0.43 0.76
C THR A 72 4.70 -0.55 1.78
N TYR A 73 3.88 -1.53 2.16
CA TYR A 73 4.30 -2.72 2.88
C TYR A 73 4.20 -3.91 1.93
N LEU A 74 5.27 -4.68 1.78
CA LEU A 74 5.33 -5.86 0.92
C LEU A 74 5.65 -7.09 1.77
N SER A 75 4.86 -8.15 1.64
CA SER A 75 5.11 -9.40 2.37
C SER A 75 6.43 -10.06 1.94
N ALA A 76 7.02 -10.85 2.83
CA ALA A 76 8.29 -11.55 2.57
C ALA A 76 8.18 -12.61 1.46
N ASP A 77 6.96 -13.12 1.20
CA ASP A 77 6.65 -14.00 0.06
C ASP A 77 6.29 -13.22 -1.22
N CYS A 78 6.33 -11.88 -1.17
CA CYS A 78 5.98 -10.95 -2.23
C CYS A 78 4.60 -11.17 -2.88
N ARG A 79 3.65 -11.82 -2.17
CA ARG A 79 2.29 -12.10 -2.67
C ARG A 79 1.21 -11.23 -2.04
N ARG A 80 1.56 -10.36 -1.08
CA ARG A 80 0.65 -9.39 -0.46
C ARG A 80 1.30 -8.03 -0.39
N MET A 81 0.52 -7.00 -0.67
CA MET A 81 0.96 -5.62 -0.59
C MET A 81 -0.10 -4.75 0.04
N ILE A 82 0.32 -3.78 0.85
CA ILE A 82 -0.50 -2.71 1.36
C ILE A 82 0.13 -1.39 0.94
N GLY A 83 -0.60 -0.56 0.20
CA GLY A 83 -0.23 0.82 -0.09
C GLY A 83 -0.99 1.79 0.80
N LEU A 84 -0.29 2.76 1.37
CA LEU A 84 -0.88 3.92 2.04
C LEU A 84 -0.85 5.12 1.10
N TYR A 85 -1.97 5.82 1.05
CA TYR A 85 -2.20 6.96 0.17
C TYR A 85 -2.71 8.14 0.98
N GLN A 86 -2.34 9.33 0.52
CA GLN A 86 -3.04 10.58 0.77
C GLN A 86 -3.95 10.84 -0.44
N ALA A 87 -5.24 11.04 -0.20
CA ALA A 87 -6.22 11.36 -1.23
C ALA A 87 -7.38 12.19 -0.66
N PRO A 88 -8.21 12.83 -1.50
CA PRO A 88 -9.44 13.47 -1.03
C PRO A 88 -10.39 12.49 -0.33
N ASP A 89 -10.50 11.28 -0.87
CA ASP A 89 -11.35 10.19 -0.38
C ASP A 89 -10.92 8.83 -0.98
N ALA A 90 -11.51 7.75 -0.49
CA ALA A 90 -11.21 6.39 -0.96
C ALA A 90 -11.68 6.11 -2.40
N GLU A 91 -12.71 6.81 -2.91
CA GLU A 91 -13.22 6.62 -4.25
C GLU A 91 -12.27 7.22 -5.31
N SER A 92 -11.68 8.37 -5.01
CA SER A 92 -10.61 8.98 -5.82
C SER A 92 -9.45 7.99 -6.03
N VAL A 93 -9.08 7.22 -5.00
CA VAL A 93 -8.05 6.18 -5.10
C VAL A 93 -8.52 5.00 -5.97
N ARG A 94 -9.78 4.55 -5.83
CA ARG A 94 -10.32 3.47 -6.66
C ARG A 94 -10.30 3.85 -8.14
N LEU A 95 -10.79 5.04 -8.48
CA LEU A 95 -10.82 5.55 -9.85
C LEU A 95 -9.42 5.66 -10.46
N ALA A 96 -8.47 6.22 -9.71
CA ALA A 96 -7.10 6.38 -10.19
C ALA A 96 -6.40 5.04 -10.44
N LEU A 97 -6.56 4.08 -9.53
CA LEU A 97 -5.96 2.75 -9.67
C LEU A 97 -6.63 1.93 -10.78
N GLN A 98 -7.95 2.05 -10.94
CA GLN A 98 -8.69 1.42 -12.03
C GLN A 98 -8.23 1.98 -13.38
N ALA A 99 -8.11 3.30 -13.52
CA ALA A 99 -7.64 3.95 -14.74
C ALA A 99 -6.20 3.53 -15.10
N ALA A 100 -5.36 3.27 -14.10
CA ALA A 100 -4.00 2.79 -14.27
C ALA A 100 -3.89 1.25 -14.45
N SER A 101 -5.01 0.52 -14.48
CA SER A 101 -5.04 -0.95 -14.51
C SER A 101 -4.24 -1.63 -13.38
N ILE A 102 -4.14 -0.97 -12.23
CA ILE A 102 -3.40 -1.49 -11.08
C ILE A 102 -4.33 -2.38 -10.24
N PRO A 103 -3.92 -3.61 -9.89
CA PRO A 103 -4.78 -4.52 -9.14
C PRO A 103 -5.09 -3.99 -7.74
N VAL A 104 -6.32 -4.23 -7.31
CA VAL A 104 -6.85 -3.83 -6.00
C VAL A 104 -7.68 -4.97 -5.45
N GLU A 105 -7.35 -5.41 -4.23
CA GLU A 105 -8.22 -6.33 -3.48
C GLU A 105 -9.26 -5.54 -2.69
N ARG A 106 -8.83 -4.53 -1.92
CA ARG A 106 -9.71 -3.68 -1.11
C ARG A 106 -9.14 -2.27 -0.96
N VAL A 107 -10.03 -1.31 -0.70
CA VAL A 107 -9.69 0.09 -0.41
C VAL A 107 -10.49 0.56 0.80
N TRP A 108 -9.79 1.10 1.79
CA TRP A 108 -10.38 1.59 3.04
C TRP A 108 -9.91 3.00 3.36
N ALA A 109 -10.85 3.88 3.67
CA ALA A 109 -10.53 5.14 4.33
C ALA A 109 -10.20 4.88 5.81
N PHE A 110 -9.22 5.62 6.35
CA PHE A 110 -8.87 5.58 7.76
C PHE A 110 -8.53 6.98 8.28
N ARG A 111 -8.37 7.08 9.59
CA ARG A 111 -7.81 8.26 10.25
C ARG A 111 -6.67 7.82 11.14
N LEU A 112 -5.58 8.56 11.12
CA LEU A 112 -4.51 8.41 12.09
C LEU A 112 -4.90 9.15 13.36
N PHE A 113 -4.60 8.54 14.51
CA PHE A 113 -4.74 9.16 15.80
C PHE A 113 -3.33 9.42 16.32
N SER A 114 -3.03 10.68 16.60
CA SER A 114 -1.83 11.03 17.38
C SER A 114 -2.05 10.53 18.80
N ALA A 115 -1.04 9.86 19.35
CA ALA A 115 -1.02 9.46 20.77
C ALA A 115 -0.88 10.67 21.70
#